data_AF-A0A7M2GKQ9-F1
#
_entry.id   AF-A0A7M2GKQ9-F1
#
_cell.length_a   1.000
_cell.length_b   1.000
_cell.length_c   1.000
_cell.angle_alpha   90.00
_cell.angle_beta   90.00
_cell.angle_gamma   90.00
#
_symmetry.space_group_name_H-M   'P 1'
#
loop_
_entity.id
_entity.type
_entity.pdbx_description
1 polymer ?
#
loop_
_entity_poly.entity_id
_entity_poly.type
_entity_poly.pdbx_seq_one_letter_code
_entity_poly.pdbx_strand_id
1 'polypeptide(L)'
;MASIFDWSPTAGSNTTVDGININTGMPVQNTDNALRSILAIIRQSFSSTLQNFLAGTAALPVSSGGTGSTTAADARTALGLGSAATESTVPVAKGGTGATTADGALDGIGAVGITALSLANPGYIRFNLPGTTNVFQVAWGTFTATSGASTSVNYAAAFPNASFAVCNGVGEFSSTAQDNYPTVSSTSASGFSAYNASETCTAYYIAVGY
;
A
#
# COMPACT_ATOMS: atom_id res chain seq x y z
N MET A 1 37.37 1.98 -37.76
CA MET A 1 36.57 0.83 -38.22
C MET A 1 35.64 1.37 -39.27
N ALA A 2 35.74 0.91 -40.52
CA ALA A 2 34.85 1.33 -41.60
C ALA A 2 33.41 1.13 -41.14
N SER A 3 32.65 2.22 -41.04
CA SER A 3 31.27 2.16 -40.59
C SER A 3 30.36 2.45 -41.78
N ILE A 4 29.32 1.65 -41.95
CA ILE A 4 28.23 1.97 -42.90
C ILE A 4 27.55 3.31 -42.55
N PHE A 5 27.80 3.84 -41.34
CA PHE A 5 27.35 5.15 -40.89
C PHE A 5 28.24 6.32 -41.35
N ASP A 6 29.40 6.07 -41.96
CA ASP A 6 30.31 7.12 -42.47
C ASP A 6 29.76 7.80 -43.74
N TRP A 7 28.77 7.20 -44.38
CA TRP A 7 28.11 7.78 -45.55
C TRP A 7 27.09 8.84 -45.14
N SER A 8 26.82 9.77 -46.05
CA SER A 8 25.79 10.79 -45.96
C SER A 8 24.51 10.34 -46.68
N PRO A 9 23.32 10.70 -46.17
CA PRO A 9 22.08 10.59 -46.93
C PRO A 9 22.06 11.53 -48.15
N THR A 10 22.99 12.47 -48.24
CA THR A 10 23.18 13.33 -49.42
C THR A 10 24.25 12.73 -50.33
N ALA A 11 23.85 12.30 -51.52
CA ALA A 11 24.75 11.62 -52.49
C ALA A 11 26.03 12.42 -52.78
N GLY A 12 25.93 13.73 -53.02
CA GLY A 12 27.08 14.58 -53.31
C GLY A 12 28.14 14.64 -52.20
N SER A 13 27.74 14.36 -50.96
CA SER A 13 28.63 14.37 -49.79
C SER A 13 29.41 13.06 -49.59
N ASN A 14 29.10 12.00 -50.35
CA ASN A 14 29.77 10.70 -50.25
C ASN A 14 31.06 10.68 -51.08
N THR A 15 32.12 11.37 -50.64
CA THR A 15 33.39 11.48 -51.40
C THR A 15 34.41 10.40 -51.09
N THR A 16 34.22 9.63 -50.02
CA THR A 16 35.10 8.52 -49.61
C THR A 16 34.31 7.28 -49.19
N VAL A 17 34.93 6.10 -49.29
CA VAL A 17 34.47 4.84 -48.68
C VAL A 17 35.68 4.20 -48.00
N ASP A 18 35.62 4.04 -46.68
CA ASP A 18 36.76 3.53 -45.88
C ASP A 18 38.09 4.27 -46.18
N GLY A 19 38.00 5.60 -46.31
CA GLY A 19 39.15 6.45 -46.64
C GLY A 19 39.59 6.40 -48.11
N ILE A 20 39.06 5.50 -48.94
CA ILE A 20 39.32 5.47 -50.38
C ILE A 20 38.56 6.60 -51.05
N ASN A 21 39.28 7.48 -51.76
CA ASN A 21 38.67 8.56 -52.53
C ASN A 21 37.89 7.99 -53.72
N ILE A 22 36.58 8.21 -53.72
CA ILE A 22 35.67 7.83 -54.82
C ILE A 22 35.23 9.04 -55.65
N ASN A 23 35.86 10.20 -55.46
CA ASN A 23 35.62 11.41 -56.25
C ASN A 23 36.42 11.36 -57.55
N THR A 24 35.74 11.05 -58.66
CA THR A 24 36.37 11.11 -59.99
C THR A 24 36.49 12.53 -60.54
N GLY A 25 35.89 13.54 -59.86
CA GLY A 25 35.91 14.93 -60.31
C GLY A 25 35.07 15.19 -61.57
N MET A 26 34.28 14.22 -62.03
CA MET A 26 33.39 14.39 -63.17
C MET A 26 32.14 15.20 -62.82
N PRO A 27 31.57 15.98 -63.76
CA PRO A 27 30.28 16.65 -63.58
C PRO A 27 29.17 15.65 -63.21
N VAL A 28 28.17 16.12 -62.48
CA VAL A 28 27.09 15.34 -61.82
C VAL A 28 26.10 14.63 -62.78
N GLN A 29 26.54 13.85 -63.77
CA GLN A 29 25.62 13.26 -64.78
C GLN A 29 26.00 11.85 -65.30
N ASN A 30 26.68 11.01 -64.51
CA ASN A 30 27.12 9.68 -64.98
C ASN A 30 27.21 8.62 -63.85
N THR A 31 27.98 7.55 -64.08
CA THR A 31 28.22 6.42 -63.15
C THR A 31 28.62 6.85 -61.73
N ASP A 32 29.32 7.98 -61.57
CA ASP A 32 29.73 8.48 -60.25
C ASP A 32 28.55 8.93 -59.40
N ASN A 33 27.55 9.54 -60.04
CA ASN A 33 26.31 9.89 -59.36
C ASN A 33 25.50 8.66 -58.98
N ALA A 34 25.53 7.61 -59.81
CA ALA A 34 24.84 6.37 -59.50
C ALA A 34 25.43 5.71 -58.25
N LEU A 35 26.76 5.60 -58.16
CA LEU A 35 27.42 5.01 -56.99
C LEU A 35 27.18 5.85 -55.72
N ARG A 36 27.34 7.17 -55.80
CA ARG A 36 27.06 8.11 -54.70
C ARG A 36 25.60 8.08 -54.25
N SER A 37 24.66 7.93 -55.19
CA SER A 37 23.23 7.79 -54.92
C SER A 37 22.91 6.46 -54.26
N ILE A 38 23.56 5.36 -54.66
CA ILE A 38 23.40 4.05 -54.01
C ILE A 38 23.85 4.13 -52.54
N LEU A 39 25.00 4.77 -52.25
CA LEU A 39 25.48 4.97 -50.88
C LEU A 39 24.48 5.77 -50.03
N ALA A 40 23.89 6.82 -50.60
CA ALA A 40 22.86 7.62 -49.94
C ALA A 40 21.57 6.83 -49.67
N ILE A 41 21.09 6.03 -50.63
CA ILE A 41 19.90 5.17 -50.48
C ILE A 41 20.14 4.12 -49.39
N ILE A 42 21.32 3.51 -49.37
CA ILE A 42 21.70 2.56 -48.33
C ILE A 42 21.69 3.29 -46.98
N ARG A 43 22.39 4.42 -46.84
CA ARG A 43 22.44 5.20 -45.59
C ARG A 43 21.04 5.58 -45.09
N GLN A 44 20.15 5.98 -45.99
CA GLN A 44 18.78 6.35 -45.67
C GLN A 44 17.94 5.16 -45.20
N SER A 45 18.13 3.98 -45.80
CA SER A 45 17.51 2.73 -45.35
C SER A 45 17.92 2.33 -43.92
N PHE A 46 19.10 2.77 -43.46
CA PHE A 46 19.58 2.56 -42.09
C PHE A 46 19.32 3.76 -41.15
N SER A 47 18.73 4.88 -41.62
CA SER A 47 18.92 6.18 -40.97
C SER A 47 18.18 6.40 -39.64
N SER A 48 17.09 5.68 -39.34
CA SER A 48 16.34 5.92 -38.09
C SER A 48 15.87 4.65 -37.40
N THR A 49 15.02 3.85 -38.04
CA THR A 49 14.41 2.68 -37.37
C THR A 49 15.40 1.58 -37.06
N LEU A 50 16.26 1.22 -38.02
CA LEU A 50 17.25 0.16 -37.84
C LEU A 50 18.43 0.60 -36.95
N GLN A 51 18.79 1.89 -36.97
CA GLN A 51 19.75 2.44 -36.01
C GLN A 51 19.24 2.33 -34.57
N ASN A 52 17.99 2.71 -34.31
CA ASN A 52 17.38 2.57 -32.98
C ASN A 52 17.28 1.10 -32.55
N PHE A 53 17.00 0.20 -33.49
CA PHE A 53 17.00 -1.25 -33.24
C PHE A 53 18.40 -1.76 -32.84
N LEU A 54 19.43 -1.46 -33.63
CA LEU A 54 20.82 -1.90 -33.38
C LEU A 54 21.42 -1.25 -32.12
N ALA A 55 21.01 -0.03 -31.80
CA ALA A 55 21.38 0.66 -30.57
C ALA A 55 20.66 0.10 -29.33
N GLY A 56 19.67 -0.79 -29.51
CA GLY A 56 18.87 -1.35 -28.41
C GLY A 56 17.94 -0.33 -27.74
N THR A 57 17.69 0.81 -28.38
CA THR A 57 16.87 1.90 -27.83
C THR A 57 15.44 1.90 -28.40
N ALA A 58 15.18 1.14 -29.46
CA ALA A 58 13.83 0.92 -29.96
C ALA A 58 13.04 0.02 -29.01
N ALA A 59 11.80 0.40 -28.67
CA ALA A 59 10.87 -0.50 -28.01
C ALA A 59 10.56 -1.68 -28.95
N LEU A 60 10.70 -2.90 -28.43
CA LEU A 60 10.43 -4.13 -29.18
C LEU A 60 9.08 -4.72 -28.74
N PRO A 61 8.29 -5.28 -29.67
CA PRO A 61 7.16 -6.11 -29.28
C PRO A 61 7.66 -7.32 -28.49
N VAL A 62 6.83 -7.89 -27.61
CA VAL A 62 7.21 -9.04 -26.77
C VAL A 62 7.79 -10.19 -27.62
N SER A 63 7.18 -10.46 -28.78
CA SER A 63 7.62 -11.49 -29.73
C SER A 63 8.98 -11.29 -30.37
N SER A 64 9.58 -10.12 -30.23
CA SER A 64 10.92 -9.81 -30.72
C SER A 64 11.88 -9.43 -29.58
N GLY A 65 11.47 -9.63 -28.33
CA GLY A 65 12.26 -9.33 -27.15
C GLY A 65 13.28 -10.42 -26.81
N GLY A 66 14.09 -10.16 -25.78
CA GLY A 66 15.19 -11.04 -25.36
C GLY A 66 14.81 -12.25 -24.51
N THR A 67 13.53 -12.46 -24.18
CA THR A 67 13.10 -13.58 -23.32
C THR A 67 12.89 -14.89 -24.09
N GLY A 68 12.97 -14.86 -25.44
CA GLY A 68 12.65 -16.01 -26.28
C GLY A 68 11.16 -16.34 -26.36
N SER A 69 10.29 -15.42 -25.94
CA SER A 69 8.84 -15.64 -25.81
C SER A 69 8.04 -14.78 -26.78
N THR A 70 6.89 -15.28 -27.25
CA THR A 70 5.98 -14.52 -28.12
C THR A 70 4.76 -13.96 -27.41
N THR A 71 4.54 -14.35 -26.16
CA THR A 71 3.44 -13.88 -25.32
C THR A 71 3.97 -13.24 -24.04
N ALA A 72 3.20 -12.31 -23.46
CA ALA A 72 3.55 -11.71 -22.18
C ALA A 72 3.58 -12.74 -21.04
N ALA A 73 2.76 -13.80 -21.13
CA ALA A 73 2.72 -14.86 -20.12
C ALA A 73 4.04 -15.65 -20.10
N ASP A 74 4.49 -16.10 -21.26
CA ASP A 74 5.75 -16.85 -21.40
C ASP A 74 6.95 -15.97 -21.06
N ALA A 75 6.91 -14.68 -21.42
CA ALA A 75 7.97 -13.74 -21.06
C ALA A 75 8.14 -13.59 -19.54
N ARG A 76 7.03 -13.54 -18.78
CA ARG A 76 7.08 -13.54 -17.30
C ARG A 76 7.66 -14.84 -16.75
N THR A 77 7.30 -15.98 -17.36
CA THR A 77 7.84 -17.30 -16.99
C THR A 77 9.35 -17.37 -17.24
N ALA A 78 9.82 -16.91 -18.40
CA ALA A 78 11.25 -16.87 -18.74
C ALA A 78 12.08 -15.97 -17.82
N LEU A 79 11.46 -14.89 -17.30
CA LEU A 79 12.07 -14.01 -16.29
C LEU A 79 11.97 -14.54 -14.85
N GLY A 80 11.25 -15.65 -14.62
CA GLY A 80 11.08 -16.23 -13.28
C GLY A 80 10.18 -15.41 -12.34
N LEU A 81 9.28 -14.58 -12.86
CA LEU A 81 8.48 -13.64 -12.05
C LEU A 81 7.34 -14.28 -11.23
N GLY A 82 7.00 -15.55 -11.52
CA GLY A 82 5.94 -16.28 -10.82
C GLY A 82 4.52 -15.75 -11.05
N SER A 83 3.57 -16.27 -10.28
CA SER A 83 2.12 -16.03 -10.49
C SER A 83 1.59 -14.74 -9.88
N ALA A 84 2.35 -14.07 -9.00
CA ALA A 84 1.98 -12.79 -8.42
C ALA A 84 2.15 -11.63 -9.42
N ALA A 85 2.99 -11.80 -10.44
CA ALA A 85 3.30 -10.78 -11.44
C ALA A 85 2.13 -10.41 -12.38
N THR A 86 0.98 -11.08 -12.26
CA THR A 86 -0.26 -10.75 -12.98
C THR A 86 -1.31 -10.09 -12.10
N GLU A 87 -1.07 -10.00 -10.80
CA GLU A 87 -2.07 -9.53 -9.85
C GLU A 87 -1.99 -8.01 -9.68
N SER A 88 -3.13 -7.34 -9.78
CA SER A 88 -3.23 -5.93 -9.34
C SER A 88 -3.18 -5.83 -7.81
N THR A 89 -3.60 -6.89 -7.12
CA THR A 89 -3.53 -7.03 -5.67
C THR A 89 -3.29 -8.49 -5.36
N VAL A 90 -2.17 -8.80 -4.70
CA VAL A 90 -1.77 -10.18 -4.49
C VAL A 90 -2.73 -10.84 -3.47
N PRO A 91 -3.43 -11.93 -3.83
CA PRO A 91 -4.33 -12.62 -2.91
C PRO A 91 -3.56 -13.40 -1.85
N VAL A 92 -4.24 -13.79 -0.77
CA VAL A 92 -3.66 -14.60 0.32
C VAL A 92 -3.08 -15.91 -0.18
N ALA A 93 -3.76 -16.59 -1.12
CA ALA A 93 -3.26 -17.82 -1.73
C ALA A 93 -1.92 -17.66 -2.48
N LYS A 94 -1.50 -16.41 -2.78
CA LYS A 94 -0.22 -16.07 -3.41
C LYS A 94 0.69 -15.25 -2.49
N GLY A 95 0.41 -15.21 -1.18
CA GLY A 95 1.24 -14.55 -0.16
C GLY A 95 0.99 -13.04 0.02
N GLY A 96 -0.07 -12.49 -0.57
CA GLY A 96 -0.50 -11.12 -0.28
C GLY A 96 -1.63 -11.07 0.74
N THR A 97 -2.31 -9.93 0.81
CA THR A 97 -3.46 -9.71 1.72
C THR A 97 -4.79 -9.67 0.98
N GLY A 98 -4.77 -9.61 -0.36
CA GLY A 98 -5.97 -9.43 -1.17
C GLY A 98 -6.60 -8.04 -1.08
N ALA A 99 -5.94 -7.07 -0.46
CA ALA A 99 -6.47 -5.71 -0.28
C ALA A 99 -5.44 -4.60 -0.55
N THR A 100 -5.94 -3.39 -0.82
CA THR A 100 -5.16 -2.18 -1.07
C THR A 100 -5.22 -1.15 0.07
N THR A 101 -5.95 -1.46 1.15
CA THR A 101 -6.07 -0.65 2.37
C THR A 101 -5.61 -1.44 3.59
N ALA A 102 -5.23 -0.76 4.67
CA ALA A 102 -4.79 -1.42 5.90
C ALA A 102 -5.90 -2.27 6.54
N ASP A 103 -7.12 -1.72 6.66
CA ASP A 103 -8.27 -2.44 7.21
C ASP A 103 -8.63 -3.67 6.37
N GLY A 104 -8.66 -3.51 5.04
CA GLY A 104 -8.89 -4.64 4.13
C GLY A 104 -7.77 -5.69 4.19
N ALA A 105 -6.53 -5.26 4.46
CA ALA A 105 -5.41 -6.18 4.59
C ALA A 105 -5.50 -7.01 5.88
N LEU A 106 -5.90 -6.37 6.98
CA LEU A 106 -6.19 -7.04 8.25
C LEU A 106 -7.36 -8.03 8.10
N ASP A 107 -8.45 -7.60 7.46
CA ASP A 107 -9.58 -8.49 7.14
C ASP A 107 -9.15 -9.68 6.28
N GLY A 108 -8.37 -9.42 5.23
CA GLY A 108 -7.91 -10.43 4.29
C GLY A 108 -7.06 -11.53 4.94
N ILE A 109 -6.30 -11.20 5.98
CA ILE A 109 -5.51 -12.17 6.75
C ILE A 109 -6.19 -12.63 8.05
N GLY A 110 -7.42 -12.18 8.33
CA GLY A 110 -8.14 -12.51 9.55
C GLY A 110 -7.54 -11.89 10.82
N ALA A 111 -6.80 -10.79 10.70
CA ALA A 111 -6.15 -10.10 11.83
C ALA A 111 -7.05 -9.03 12.45
N VAL A 112 -7.06 -8.96 13.77
CA VAL A 112 -7.77 -7.91 14.52
C VAL A 112 -6.97 -6.60 14.47
N GLY A 113 -7.60 -5.52 14.00
CA GLY A 113 -7.02 -4.18 13.92
C GLY A 113 -7.47 -3.26 15.05
N ILE A 114 -6.74 -2.16 15.31
CA ILE A 114 -7.19 -1.07 16.17
C ILE A 114 -7.70 0.08 15.29
N THR A 115 -8.97 0.48 15.45
CA THR A 115 -9.60 1.53 14.63
C THR A 115 -9.58 2.90 15.30
N ALA A 116 -9.58 2.93 16.64
CA ALA A 116 -9.50 4.15 17.42
C ALA A 116 -8.99 3.83 18.83
N LEU A 117 -8.25 4.76 19.43
CA LEU A 117 -7.81 4.63 20.82
C LEU A 117 -7.55 6.00 21.46
N SER A 118 -7.66 6.04 22.80
CA SER A 118 -7.12 7.09 23.65
C SER A 118 -6.52 6.43 24.89
N LEU A 119 -5.23 6.68 25.16
CA LEU A 119 -4.55 6.14 26.34
C LEU A 119 -4.67 7.05 27.58
N ALA A 120 -5.55 8.05 27.53
CA ALA A 120 -5.79 8.97 28.63
C ALA A 120 -6.60 8.33 29.77
N ASN A 121 -6.94 9.15 30.78
CA ASN A 121 -7.87 8.80 31.84
C ASN A 121 -9.06 9.79 31.82
N PRO A 122 -10.29 9.35 31.46
CA PRO A 122 -10.62 8.03 30.95
C PRO A 122 -10.03 7.76 29.55
N GLY A 123 -9.89 6.48 29.18
CA GLY A 123 -9.32 6.02 27.92
C GLY A 123 -10.08 4.84 27.31
N TYR A 124 -9.72 4.46 26.09
CA TYR A 124 -10.30 3.32 25.38
C TYR A 124 -9.40 2.79 24.26
N ILE A 125 -9.61 1.54 23.84
CA ILE A 125 -9.14 0.95 22.58
C ILE A 125 -10.32 0.29 21.89
N ARG A 126 -10.46 0.52 20.58
CA ARG A 126 -11.48 -0.08 19.72
C ARG A 126 -10.83 -0.97 18.67
N PHE A 127 -11.29 -2.21 18.62
CA PHE A 127 -10.80 -3.26 17.75
C PHE A 127 -11.76 -3.50 16.59
N ASN A 128 -11.27 -3.57 15.35
CA ASN A 128 -12.04 -4.07 14.21
C ASN A 128 -12.09 -5.60 14.27
N LEU A 129 -13.27 -6.19 14.10
CA LEU A 129 -13.41 -7.63 14.00
C LEU A 129 -13.41 -8.05 12.52
N PRO A 130 -12.48 -8.93 12.09
CA PRO A 130 -12.32 -9.30 10.69
C PRO A 130 -13.61 -9.75 10.02
N GLY A 131 -13.86 -9.21 8.83
CA GLY A 131 -15.02 -9.61 8.01
C GLY A 131 -16.36 -9.11 8.55
N THR A 132 -16.36 -8.13 9.46
CA THR A 132 -17.58 -7.51 9.99
C THR A 132 -17.43 -6.00 10.07
N THR A 133 -18.55 -5.27 10.17
CA THR A 133 -18.54 -3.84 10.55
C THR A 133 -18.62 -3.64 12.06
N ASN A 134 -18.65 -4.73 12.83
CA ASN A 134 -18.72 -4.68 14.28
C ASN A 134 -17.34 -4.43 14.86
N VAL A 135 -17.31 -3.70 15.96
CA VAL A 135 -16.08 -3.46 16.72
C VAL A 135 -16.23 -4.02 18.11
N PHE A 136 -15.11 -4.42 18.70
CA PHE A 136 -15.04 -4.66 20.13
C PHE A 136 -14.31 -3.50 20.78
N GLN A 137 -14.83 -2.93 21.85
CA GLN A 137 -14.18 -1.82 22.55
C GLN A 137 -13.89 -2.22 23.99
N VAL A 138 -12.75 -1.73 24.51
CA VAL A 138 -12.41 -1.75 25.93
C VAL A 138 -12.21 -0.30 26.34
N ALA A 139 -12.86 0.13 27.41
CA ALA A 139 -12.73 1.47 27.99
C ALA A 139 -12.36 1.36 29.47
N TRP A 140 -11.67 2.37 29.99
CA TRP A 140 -11.25 2.44 31.38
C TRP A 140 -11.22 3.87 31.88
N GLY A 141 -11.14 4.03 33.18
CA GLY A 141 -10.91 5.33 33.81
C GLY A 141 -11.07 5.28 35.32
N THR A 142 -10.85 6.43 35.94
CA THR A 142 -11.11 6.67 37.36
C THR A 142 -12.25 7.66 37.56
N PHE A 143 -12.95 7.54 38.67
CA PHE A 143 -14.00 8.48 39.08
C PHE A 143 -14.05 8.59 40.61
N THR A 144 -14.74 9.59 41.12
CA THR A 144 -15.03 9.71 42.56
C THR A 144 -16.42 9.16 42.82
N ALA A 145 -16.52 8.09 43.61
CA ALA A 145 -17.80 7.52 43.99
C ALA A 145 -18.35 8.25 45.22
N THR A 146 -19.52 8.87 45.09
CA THR A 146 -20.14 9.66 46.17
C THR A 146 -20.78 8.76 47.22
N SER A 147 -20.59 9.05 48.50
CA SER A 147 -21.19 8.28 49.60
C SER A 147 -22.72 8.23 49.56
N GLY A 148 -23.29 7.04 49.79
CA GLY A 148 -24.73 6.81 49.89
C GLY A 148 -25.52 7.16 48.62
N ALA A 149 -24.86 7.25 47.47
CA ALA A 149 -25.45 7.77 46.24
C ALA A 149 -24.90 7.10 44.98
N SER A 150 -25.64 7.28 43.88
CA SER A 150 -25.20 6.88 42.54
C SER A 150 -24.41 8.00 41.87
N THR A 151 -23.24 7.65 41.32
CA THR A 151 -22.41 8.55 40.52
C THR A 151 -22.49 8.18 39.04
N SER A 152 -22.77 9.15 38.18
CA SER A 152 -22.73 8.96 36.72
C SER A 152 -21.29 9.08 36.22
N VAL A 153 -20.85 8.09 35.43
CA VAL A 153 -19.52 8.00 34.86
C VAL A 153 -19.62 7.91 33.34
N ASN A 154 -18.98 8.85 32.65
CA ASN A 154 -18.93 8.89 31.19
C ASN A 154 -17.66 8.21 30.66
N TYR A 155 -17.78 7.46 29.58
CA TYR A 155 -16.62 6.92 28.87
C TYR A 155 -15.93 8.00 28.03
N ALA A 156 -14.64 7.81 27.74
CA ALA A 156 -13.89 8.66 26.81
C ALA A 156 -14.45 8.64 25.38
N ALA A 157 -15.05 7.53 24.98
CA ALA A 157 -15.81 7.39 23.75
C ALA A 157 -16.97 6.40 23.97
N ALA A 158 -18.13 6.70 23.41
CA ALA A 158 -19.29 5.81 23.49
C ALA A 158 -19.00 4.47 22.79
N PHE A 159 -19.47 3.38 23.41
CA PHE A 159 -19.61 2.10 22.73
C PHE A 159 -20.64 2.24 21.60
N PRO A 160 -20.42 1.66 20.41
CA PRO A 160 -21.36 1.82 19.31
C PRO A 160 -22.79 1.31 19.59
N ASN A 161 -22.94 0.29 20.43
CA ASN A 161 -24.24 -0.28 20.79
C ASN A 161 -24.42 -0.43 22.31
N ALA A 162 -23.57 -1.22 22.97
CA ALA A 162 -23.75 -1.60 24.37
C ALA A 162 -22.45 -1.64 25.16
N SER A 163 -22.54 -1.36 26.47
CA SER A 163 -21.42 -1.47 27.40
C SER A 163 -21.74 -2.37 28.59
N PHE A 164 -20.71 -3.06 29.04
CA PHE A 164 -20.69 -3.94 30.20
C PHE A 164 -19.55 -3.45 31.10
N ALA A 165 -19.90 -2.62 32.08
CA ALA A 165 -18.96 -2.04 33.02
C ALA A 165 -18.85 -2.86 34.30
N VAL A 166 -17.63 -2.88 34.84
CA VAL A 166 -17.35 -3.22 36.23
C VAL A 166 -16.56 -2.09 36.85
N CYS A 167 -16.81 -1.79 38.12
CA CYS A 167 -16.06 -0.80 38.87
C CYS A 167 -15.63 -1.35 40.22
N ASN A 168 -14.63 -0.71 40.80
CA ASN A 168 -14.20 -0.98 42.16
C ASN A 168 -13.64 0.30 42.80
N GLY A 169 -13.78 0.43 44.11
CA GLY A 169 -13.21 1.52 44.90
C GLY A 169 -11.75 1.25 45.29
N VAL A 170 -11.09 2.29 45.79
CA VAL A 170 -9.71 2.27 46.30
C VAL A 170 -9.72 2.77 47.75
N GLY A 171 -9.10 2.02 48.66
CA GLY A 171 -8.99 2.35 50.09
C GLY A 171 -9.64 1.32 51.01
N GLU A 172 -9.37 1.42 52.32
CA GLU A 172 -10.04 0.62 53.36
C GLU A 172 -11.25 1.41 53.89
N PHE A 173 -12.45 0.82 53.81
CA PHE A 173 -13.66 1.37 54.41
C PHE A 173 -13.78 0.93 55.86
N SER A 174 -14.37 1.75 56.71
CA SER A 174 -14.31 1.54 58.16
C SER A 174 -14.86 0.15 58.55
N SER A 175 -14.16 -0.55 59.45
CA SER A 175 -14.49 -1.92 59.88
C SER A 175 -15.79 -2.03 60.69
N THR A 176 -16.49 -0.93 60.88
CA THR A 176 -17.70 -0.81 61.70
C THR A 176 -18.97 -0.65 60.87
N ALA A 177 -18.86 -0.49 59.55
CA ALA A 177 -19.99 -0.33 58.65
C ALA A 177 -20.11 -1.53 57.69
N GLN A 178 -21.35 -1.94 57.36
CA GLN A 178 -21.63 -2.96 56.33
C GLN A 178 -21.44 -2.35 54.93
N ASP A 179 -20.25 -1.84 54.68
CA ASP A 179 -19.96 -0.98 53.55
C ASP A 179 -19.44 -1.78 52.37
N ASN A 180 -20.17 -1.72 51.26
CA ASN A 180 -19.80 -2.38 50.02
C ASN A 180 -19.11 -1.38 49.07
N TYR A 181 -18.08 -1.85 48.38
CA TYR A 181 -17.45 -1.12 47.28
C TYR A 181 -18.49 -0.64 46.24
N PRO A 182 -18.21 0.47 45.53
CA PRO A 182 -19.07 0.95 44.46
C PRO A 182 -19.39 -0.15 43.46
N THR A 183 -20.68 -0.32 43.15
CA THR A 183 -21.17 -1.32 42.20
C THR A 183 -21.89 -0.66 41.03
N VAL A 184 -21.77 -1.24 39.85
CA VAL A 184 -22.47 -0.76 38.66
C VAL A 184 -23.97 -1.04 38.82
N SER A 185 -24.76 0.03 38.79
CA SER A 185 -26.23 0.03 38.98
C SER A 185 -27.00 0.11 37.66
N SER A 186 -26.40 0.68 36.61
CA SER A 186 -26.94 0.70 35.25
C SER A 186 -25.84 1.01 34.24
N THR A 187 -26.03 0.59 32.98
CA THR A 187 -25.10 0.88 31.88
C THR A 187 -25.84 1.47 30.68
N SER A 188 -25.08 2.18 29.85
CA SER A 188 -25.49 2.72 28.55
C SER A 188 -24.31 2.68 27.58
N ALA A 189 -24.53 3.01 26.32
CA ALA A 189 -23.46 3.16 25.34
C ALA A 189 -22.40 4.22 25.75
N SER A 190 -22.81 5.30 26.40
CA SER A 190 -21.95 6.46 26.72
C SER A 190 -21.35 6.45 28.12
N GLY A 191 -21.83 5.57 29.00
CA GLY A 191 -21.40 5.56 30.39
C GLY A 191 -22.19 4.58 31.25
N PHE A 192 -21.98 4.65 32.56
CA PHE A 192 -22.67 3.84 33.55
C PHE A 192 -22.96 4.66 34.82
N SER A 193 -23.79 4.10 35.69
CA SER A 193 -24.04 4.65 37.03
C SER A 193 -23.47 3.71 38.08
N ALA A 194 -22.67 4.20 39.02
CA ALA A 194 -22.11 3.42 40.12
C ALA A 194 -22.73 3.84 41.46
N TYR A 195 -23.39 2.92 42.16
CA TYR A 195 -23.89 3.14 43.51
C TYR A 195 -22.82 2.79 44.54
N ASN A 196 -22.54 3.70 45.47
CA ASN A 196 -21.59 3.47 46.56
C ASN A 196 -22.33 3.54 47.91
N ALA A 197 -22.34 2.43 48.63
CA ALA A 197 -22.93 2.35 49.97
C ALA A 197 -21.99 2.89 51.05
N SER A 198 -20.69 3.02 50.75
CA SER A 198 -19.65 3.41 51.69
C SER A 198 -19.37 4.91 51.71
N GLU A 199 -18.29 5.36 52.34
CA GLU A 199 -17.82 6.74 52.28
C GLU A 199 -17.35 7.11 50.87
N THR A 200 -17.24 8.42 50.61
CA THR A 200 -16.79 8.94 49.32
C THR A 200 -15.36 8.48 49.06
N CYS A 201 -15.14 7.82 47.92
CA CYS A 201 -13.85 7.23 47.60
C CYS A 201 -13.44 7.45 46.15
N THR A 202 -12.15 7.25 45.88
CA THR A 202 -11.67 7.13 44.51
C THR A 202 -11.98 5.73 44.02
N ALA A 203 -12.45 5.61 42.79
CA ALA A 203 -12.79 4.35 42.15
C ALA A 203 -12.23 4.29 40.73
N TYR A 204 -12.14 3.08 40.20
CA TYR A 204 -11.77 2.83 38.81
C TYR A 204 -12.78 1.90 38.15
N TYR A 205 -12.77 1.88 36.82
CA TYR A 205 -13.60 0.98 36.04
C TYR A 205 -12.85 0.42 34.84
N ILE A 206 -13.32 -0.75 34.41
CA ILE A 206 -13.11 -1.27 33.07
C ILE A 206 -14.49 -1.57 32.51
N ALA A 207 -14.72 -1.18 31.26
CA ALA A 207 -15.92 -1.53 30.52
C ALA A 207 -15.53 -2.17 29.19
N VAL A 208 -16.30 -3.17 28.77
CA VAL A 208 -16.18 -3.80 27.45
C VAL A 208 -17.50 -3.69 26.71
N GLY A 209 -17.48 -3.85 25.40
CA GLY A 209 -18.71 -3.72 24.62
C GLY A 209 -18.46 -3.68 23.12
N TYR A 210 -19.50 -3.37 22.38
CA TYR A 210 -19.52 -3.32 20.92
C TYR A 210 -20.52 -2.28 20.44
#